data_AF-K7EL15-F1
#
_entry.id   AF-K7EL15-F1
#
_cell.length_a   1.000
_cell.length_b   1.000
_cell.length_c   1.000
_cell.angle_alpha   90.00
_cell.angle_beta   90.00
_cell.angle_gamma   90.00
#
_symmetry.space_group_name_H-M   'P 1'
#
loop_
_entity.id
_entity.type
_entity.pdbx_description
1 polymer ?
#
loop_
_entity_poly.entity_id
_entity_poly.type
_entity_poly.pdbx_seq_one_letter_code
_entity_poly.pdbx_strand_id
1 'polypeptide(L)'
;MDNMSITNTPTSNDACLSIVHSLMCHRQGGESETFAKRAIESLVKKLKEKKDELDSLITAITTNGAHPSKCVTIQRTLDGRLQVAGRKGFPHVIYARLWRWPDLHKNELKHVKYCQYAFD
;
A
#
# COMPACT_ATOMS: atom_id res chain seq x y z
N MET A 1 -20.48 16.96 13.77
CA MET A 1 -19.51 18.00 14.15
C MET A 1 -18.15 17.44 13.81
N ASP A 2 -17.86 17.49 12.52
CA ASP A 2 -16.74 16.82 11.87
C ASP A 2 -15.46 17.59 12.14
N ASN A 3 -14.66 17.09 13.08
CA ASN A 3 -13.31 17.58 13.27
C ASN A 3 -12.38 16.82 12.32
N MET A 4 -12.55 17.04 11.01
CA MET A 4 -11.62 16.54 10.01
C MET A 4 -10.36 17.39 10.13
N SER A 5 -9.43 16.92 10.94
CA SER A 5 -8.11 17.52 11.10
C SER A 5 -7.49 17.61 9.71
N ILE A 6 -7.10 18.82 9.29
CA ILE A 6 -6.25 19.03 8.11
C ILE A 6 -4.91 18.36 8.44
N THR A 7 -4.83 17.05 8.23
CA THR A 7 -3.58 16.34 8.26
C THR A 7 -2.91 16.65 6.94
N ASN A 8 -1.80 17.39 7.00
CA ASN A 8 -0.95 17.59 5.84
C ASN A 8 -0.66 16.19 5.26
N THR A 9 -1.07 15.95 4.02
CA THR A 9 -0.77 14.67 3.35
C THR A 9 0.75 14.56 3.29
N PRO A 10 1.35 13.48 3.83
CA PRO A 10 2.79 13.38 3.84
C PRO A 10 3.32 13.25 2.42
N THR A 11 4.61 13.52 2.25
CA THR A 11 5.34 13.35 1.01
C THR A 11 6.48 12.36 1.20
N SER A 12 7.08 11.91 0.10
CA SER A 12 8.25 11.05 0.07
C SER A 12 9.47 11.64 0.78
N ASN A 13 9.48 12.95 1.08
CA ASN A 13 10.55 13.62 1.82
C ASN A 13 10.36 13.54 3.35
N ASP A 14 9.18 13.16 3.83
CA ASP A 14 8.93 13.04 5.26
C ASP A 14 9.62 11.81 5.87
N ALA A 15 9.76 11.82 7.19
CA ALA A 15 10.28 10.67 7.91
C ALA A 15 9.42 9.42 7.63
N CYS A 16 10.06 8.26 7.39
CA CYS A 16 9.34 7.02 7.10
C CYS A 16 8.28 6.68 8.16
N LEU A 17 8.54 7.03 9.43
CA LEU A 17 7.57 6.84 10.52
C LEU A 17 6.28 7.65 10.31
N SER A 18 6.38 8.89 9.82
CA SER A 18 5.23 9.75 9.49
C SER A 18 4.42 9.16 8.34
N ILE A 19 5.10 8.73 7.27
CA ILE A 19 4.45 8.09 6.12
C ILE A 19 3.73 6.81 6.53
N VAL A 20 4.39 5.94 7.30
CA VAL A 20 3.80 4.70 7.83
C VAL A 20 2.56 5.01 8.67
N HIS A 21 2.64 6.00 9.56
CA HIS A 21 1.50 6.41 10.39
C HIS A 21 0.32 6.89 9.55
N SER A 22 0.56 7.77 8.56
CA SER A 22 -0.50 8.23 7.66
C SER A 22 -1.14 7.07 6.90
N LEU A 23 -0.35 6.21 6.27
CA LEU A 23 -0.87 5.05 5.51
C LEU A 23 -1.63 4.05 6.41
N MET A 24 -1.27 3.93 7.68
CA MET A 24 -1.97 3.10 8.67
C MET A 24 -3.39 3.59 8.96
N CYS A 25 -3.65 4.90 8.88
CA CYS A 25 -4.98 5.48 9.10
C CYS A 25 -6.00 5.09 8.01
N HIS A 26 -5.56 4.61 6.84
CA HIS A 26 -6.42 4.23 5.72
C HIS A 26 -6.69 2.72 5.63
N ARG A 27 -6.23 1.92 6.61
CA ARG A 27 -6.44 0.46 6.60
C ARG A 27 -7.92 0.11 6.80
N GLN A 28 -8.37 -0.98 6.16
CA GLN A 28 -9.77 -1.43 6.22
C GLN A 28 -10.09 -2.38 7.39
N GLY A 29 -9.10 -2.76 8.21
CA GLY A 29 -9.32 -3.59 9.39
C GLY A 29 -9.38 -5.10 9.16
N GLY A 30 -9.12 -5.60 7.93
CA GLY A 30 -9.09 -7.04 7.64
C GLY A 30 -7.88 -7.81 8.19
N GLU A 31 -6.88 -7.11 8.74
CA GLU A 31 -5.67 -7.70 9.31
C GLU A 31 -5.34 -7.01 10.65
N SER A 32 -4.56 -7.69 11.51
CA SER A 32 -4.12 -7.11 12.79
C SER A 32 -3.28 -5.84 12.58
N GLU A 33 -3.32 -4.93 13.55
CA GLU A 33 -2.52 -3.69 13.51
C GLU A 33 -1.02 -3.99 13.36
N THR A 34 -0.52 -5.00 14.06
CA THR A 34 0.88 -5.44 14.00
C THR A 34 1.26 -5.94 12.61
N PHE A 35 0.39 -6.70 11.94
CA PHE A 35 0.63 -7.18 10.58
C PHE A 35 0.60 -6.02 9.58
N ALA A 36 -0.43 -5.17 9.66
CA ALA A 36 -0.59 -4.00 8.82
C ALA A 36 0.65 -3.09 8.89
N LYS A 37 1.09 -2.75 10.10
CA LYS A 37 2.27 -1.90 10.32
C LYS A 37 3.51 -2.50 9.68
N ARG A 38 3.78 -3.79 9.90
CA ARG A 38 4.94 -4.48 9.28
C ARG A 38 4.86 -4.52 7.76
N ALA A 39 3.66 -4.70 7.19
CA ALA A 39 3.46 -4.71 5.74
C ALA A 39 3.76 -3.33 5.12
N ILE A 40 3.28 -2.26 5.75
CA ILE A 40 3.48 -0.88 5.32
C ILE A 40 4.94 -0.45 5.51
N GLU A 41 5.55 -0.71 6.66
CA GLU A 41 6.98 -0.46 6.91
C GLU A 41 7.86 -1.14 5.85
N SER A 42 7.55 -2.40 5.54
CA SER A 42 8.25 -3.18 4.51
C SER A 42 8.07 -2.61 3.11
N LEU A 43 6.93 -1.99 2.80
CA LEU A 43 6.69 -1.33 1.50
C LEU A 43 7.42 0.02 1.43
N VAL A 44 7.22 0.89 2.42
CA VAL A 44 7.85 2.22 2.50
C VAL A 44 9.38 2.11 2.43
N LYS A 45 9.97 1.12 3.13
CA LYS A 45 11.40 0.85 3.06
C LYS A 45 11.88 0.49 1.64
N LYS A 46 11.10 -0.29 0.88
CA LYS A 46 11.44 -0.65 -0.51
C LYS A 46 11.25 0.50 -1.50
N LEU A 47 10.37 1.45 -1.19
CA LEU A 47 10.05 2.60 -2.05
C LEU A 47 10.87 3.85 -1.71
N LYS A 48 11.67 3.84 -0.65
CA LYS A 48 12.41 5.03 -0.18
C LYS A 48 13.34 5.63 -1.24
N GLU A 49 13.98 4.78 -2.04
CA GLU A 49 14.85 5.20 -3.15
C GLU A 49 14.07 5.48 -4.45
N LYS A 50 12.74 5.32 -4.44
CA LYS A 50 11.84 5.52 -5.58
C LYS A 50 10.76 6.54 -5.23
N LYS A 51 11.21 7.77 -4.95
CA LYS A 51 10.38 8.86 -4.42
C LYS A 51 9.08 9.08 -5.21
N ASP A 52 9.15 9.08 -6.54
CA ASP A 52 7.98 9.24 -7.42
C ASP A 52 6.92 8.15 -7.21
N GLU A 53 7.34 6.90 -6.97
CA GLU A 53 6.41 5.79 -6.68
C GLU A 53 5.88 5.88 -5.25
N LEU A 54 6.70 6.33 -4.30
CA LEU A 54 6.26 6.55 -2.92
C LEU A 54 5.21 7.68 -2.84
N ASP A 55 5.44 8.80 -3.54
CA ASP A 55 4.46 9.88 -3.65
C ASP A 55 3.18 9.40 -4.34
N SER A 56 3.32 8.63 -5.43
CA SER A 56 2.17 8.02 -6.11
C SER A 56 1.36 7.09 -5.20
N LEU A 57 2.03 6.31 -4.33
CA LEU A 57 1.38 5.48 -3.32
C LEU A 57 0.63 6.35 -2.30
N ILE A 58 1.32 7.34 -1.72
CA ILE A 58 0.73 8.21 -0.70
C ILE A 58 -0.51 8.89 -1.26
N THR A 59 -0.42 9.55 -2.42
CA THR A 59 -1.58 10.18 -3.06
C THR A 59 -2.69 9.18 -3.35
N ALA A 60 -2.39 8.00 -3.90
CA ALA A 60 -3.42 7.01 -4.23
C ALA A 60 -4.19 6.55 -2.98
N ILE A 61 -3.51 6.35 -1.86
CA ILE A 61 -4.13 5.90 -0.61
C ILE A 61 -4.87 7.04 0.09
N THR A 62 -4.25 8.22 0.25
CA THR A 62 -4.85 9.32 1.01
C THR A 62 -6.04 9.95 0.31
N THR A 63 -6.11 9.86 -1.02
CA THR A 63 -7.24 10.34 -1.83
C THR A 63 -8.25 9.24 -2.17
N ASN A 64 -8.09 8.02 -1.63
CA ASN A 64 -8.91 6.85 -1.97
C ASN A 64 -9.02 6.60 -3.49
N GLY A 65 -7.97 6.90 -4.25
CA GLY A 65 -7.94 6.75 -5.71
C GLY A 65 -8.80 7.75 -6.47
N ALA A 66 -9.03 8.95 -5.93
CA ALA A 66 -9.80 10.00 -6.60
C ALA A 66 -9.22 10.40 -7.98
N HIS A 67 -7.92 10.20 -8.19
CA HIS A 67 -7.23 10.49 -9.44
C HIS A 67 -6.42 9.27 -9.91
N PRO A 68 -6.21 9.12 -11.24
CA PRO A 68 -5.30 8.12 -11.77
C PRO A 68 -3.89 8.28 -11.18
N SER A 69 -3.28 7.16 -10.76
CA SER A 69 -1.92 7.11 -10.23
C SER A 69 -0.98 6.31 -11.12
N LYS A 70 0.32 6.57 -11.00
CA LYS A 70 1.37 5.73 -11.62
C LYS A 70 1.45 4.38 -10.90
N CYS A 71 2.08 3.40 -11.55
CA CYS A 71 2.34 2.10 -10.94
C CYS A 71 3.31 2.24 -9.75
N VAL A 72 3.04 1.49 -8.68
CA VAL A 72 3.93 1.34 -7.53
C VAL A 72 4.40 -0.10 -7.50
N THR A 73 5.70 -0.30 -7.66
CA THR A 73 6.30 -1.60 -7.94
C THR A 73 7.21 -2.04 -6.81
N ILE A 74 7.34 -3.35 -6.65
CA ILE A 74 8.40 -3.97 -5.84
C ILE A 74 8.96 -5.14 -6.63
N GLN A 75 10.21 -5.52 -6.35
CA GLN A 75 10.82 -6.62 -7.06
C GLN A 75 10.07 -7.93 -6.80
N ARG A 76 9.73 -8.64 -7.88
CA ARG A 76 9.08 -9.95 -7.85
C ARG A 76 10.07 -10.99 -7.33
N THR A 77 9.65 -11.77 -6.34
CA THR A 77 10.37 -12.96 -5.87
C THR A 77 10.19 -14.12 -6.87
N LEU A 78 11.07 -15.12 -6.80
CA LEU A 78 11.03 -16.28 -7.72
C LEU A 78 9.68 -17.00 -7.71
N ASP A 79 9.05 -17.13 -6.54
CA ASP A 79 7.73 -17.76 -6.38
C ASP A 79 6.57 -16.74 -6.35
N GLY A 80 6.85 -15.45 -6.58
CA GLY A 80 5.89 -14.36 -6.56
C GLY A 80 5.31 -14.00 -5.18
N ARG A 81 5.70 -14.67 -4.10
CA ARG A 81 5.16 -14.44 -2.76
C ARG A 81 6.03 -13.48 -1.94
N LEU A 82 5.37 -12.58 -1.22
CA LEU A 82 5.95 -11.73 -0.19
C LEU A 82 5.71 -12.35 1.18
N GLN A 83 6.74 -12.35 2.04
CA GLN A 83 6.61 -12.74 3.44
C GLN A 83 6.55 -11.51 4.33
N VAL A 84 5.52 -11.41 5.17
CA VAL A 84 5.35 -10.35 6.18
C VAL A 84 4.99 -11.01 7.49
N ALA A 85 5.75 -10.74 8.55
CA ALA A 85 5.51 -11.28 9.90
C ALA A 85 5.23 -12.80 9.92
N GLY A 86 6.04 -13.58 9.18
CA GLY A 86 5.91 -15.04 9.10
C GLY A 86 4.86 -15.55 8.10
N ARG A 87 3.96 -14.72 7.59
CA ARG A 87 2.90 -15.11 6.65
C ARG A 87 3.31 -14.83 5.21
N LYS A 88 3.13 -15.80 4.31
CA LYS A 88 3.38 -15.66 2.87
C LYS A 88 2.08 -15.36 2.12
N GLY A 89 2.11 -14.38 1.22
CA GLY A 89 0.98 -14.05 0.34
C GLY A 89 1.44 -13.32 -0.90
N PHE A 90 0.55 -13.15 -1.88
CA PHE A 90 0.88 -12.36 -3.06
C PHE A 90 0.88 -10.86 -2.73
N PRO A 91 1.92 -10.10 -3.12
CA PRO A 91 2.05 -8.71 -2.69
C PRO A 91 0.85 -7.84 -3.04
N HIS A 92 0.34 -7.94 -4.28
CA HIS A 92 -0.80 -7.17 -4.74
C HIS A 92 -2.08 -7.48 -3.94
N VAL A 93 -2.30 -8.75 -3.55
CA VAL A 93 -3.42 -9.16 -2.69
C VAL A 93 -3.26 -8.61 -1.26
N ILE A 94 -2.03 -8.67 -0.69
CA ILE A 94 -1.76 -8.15 0.66
C ILE A 94 -2.11 -6.66 0.75
N TYR A 95 -1.61 -5.85 -0.19
CA TYR A 95 -1.82 -4.40 -0.14
C TYR A 95 -3.22 -3.98 -0.57
N ALA A 96 -3.85 -4.68 -1.51
CA ALA A 96 -5.25 -4.44 -1.86
C ALA A 96 -6.21 -4.78 -0.70
N ARG A 97 -5.95 -5.88 0.02
CA ARG A 97 -6.72 -6.23 1.21
C ARG A 97 -6.58 -5.18 2.30
N LEU A 98 -5.36 -4.67 2.47
CA LEU A 98 -5.06 -3.70 3.51
C LEU A 98 -5.84 -2.39 3.32
N TRP A 99 -5.89 -1.86 2.11
CA TRP A 99 -6.43 -0.51 1.85
C TRP A 99 -7.78 -0.45 1.13
N ARG A 100 -8.29 -1.55 0.56
CA ARG A 100 -9.56 -1.52 -0.21
C ARG A 100 -10.58 -2.57 0.19
N TRP A 101 -10.18 -3.84 0.27
CA TRP A 101 -11.12 -4.96 0.40
C TRP A 101 -10.69 -5.91 1.52
N PRO A 102 -11.13 -5.71 2.78
CA PRO A 102 -10.61 -6.44 3.93
C PRO A 102 -10.85 -7.97 3.89
N ASP A 103 -11.84 -8.42 3.11
CA ASP A 103 -12.25 -9.80 2.90
C ASP A 103 -11.68 -10.45 1.62
N LEU A 104 -10.81 -9.75 0.89
CA LEU A 104 -10.26 -10.21 -0.39
C LEU A 104 -9.52 -11.56 -0.34
N HIS A 105 -9.77 -12.42 -1.32
CA HIS A 105 -9.12 -13.71 -1.54
C HIS A 105 -8.19 -13.77 -2.78
N LYS A 106 -7.43 -14.87 -2.88
CA LYS A 106 -6.58 -15.17 -4.05
C LYS A 106 -7.49 -15.38 -5.27
N ASN A 107 -7.26 -14.69 -6.38
CA ASN A 107 -8.02 -14.77 -7.64
C ASN A 107 -9.29 -13.89 -7.76
N GLU A 108 -9.53 -12.97 -6.83
CA GLU A 108 -10.67 -12.03 -6.92
C GLU A 108 -10.30 -10.68 -7.56
N LEU A 109 -9.02 -10.46 -7.87
CA LEU A 109 -8.54 -9.24 -8.52
C LEU A 109 -8.22 -9.47 -9.99
N LYS A 110 -8.56 -8.47 -10.79
CA LYS A 110 -8.05 -8.29 -12.15
C LYS A 110 -7.42 -6.90 -12.24
N HIS A 111 -6.24 -6.82 -12.84
CA HIS A 111 -5.56 -5.53 -13.01
C HIS A 111 -6.31 -4.63 -14.00
N VAL A 112 -6.18 -3.32 -13.81
CA VAL A 112 -6.65 -2.32 -14.78
C VAL A 112 -5.82 -2.39 -16.07
N LYS A 113 -6.43 -2.07 -17.21
CA LYS A 113 -5.79 -2.19 -18.54
C LYS A 113 -4.50 -1.38 -18.69
N TYR A 114 -4.38 -0.26 -17.97
CA TYR A 114 -3.23 0.65 -18.04
C TYR A 114 -2.13 0.31 -17.03
N CYS A 115 -2.29 -0.73 -16.20
CA CYS A 115 -1.24 -1.17 -15.29
C CYS A 115 -0.17 -1.95 -16.07
N GLN A 116 1.02 -1.35 -16.23
CA GLN A 116 2.13 -1.93 -17.00
C GLN A 116 2.88 -3.05 -16.26
N TYR A 117 2.75 -3.11 -14.92
CA TYR A 117 3.49 -4.01 -14.04
C TYR A 117 2.54 -4.84 -13.17
N ALA A 118 1.42 -5.26 -13.76
CA ALA A 118 0.47 -6.13 -13.09
C ALA A 118 1.15 -7.44 -12.63
N PHE A 119 0.52 -8.12 -11.67
CA PHE A 119 1.07 -9.38 -11.19
C PHE A 119 0.96 -10.51 -12.23
N ASP A 120 -0.15 -10.57 -12.97
CA ASP A 120 -0.40 -11.61 -13.97
C ASP A 120 0.62 -11.62 -15.12
#